data_AF-A0A522YD95-F1
#
_entry.id   AF-A0A522YD95-F1
#
_cell.length_a   1.000
_cell.length_b   1.000
_cell.length_c   1.000
_cell.angle_alpha   90.00
_cell.angle_beta   90.00
_cell.angle_gamma   90.00
#
_symmetry.space_group_name_H-M   'P 1'
#
loop_
_entity.id
_entity.type
_entity.pdbx_description
1 polymer ?
#
loop_
_entity_poly.entity_id
_entity_poly.type
_entity_poly.pdbx_seq_one_letter_code
_entity_poly.pdbx_strand_id
1 'polypeptide(L)'
;MDLKKIRKNISYFLGWAALSTCSLIFARLPKRFIYGAARQIAALGYLMALKQRKIALESLEFAFGADKSRAEIQKIARDCFIYMAKGAAEVMFLLDKPDLLKSQVSIEGKEHFDNALARGKGVILVSAHYGNFPLMLCRLSLEGYKVNGIMRHMRDVRTEEFFVKKRNKVGIKMIYSQPRKACVDESIRALRDNEALF
;
A
#
# COMPACT_ATOMS: atom_id res chain seq x y z
N MET A 1 5.00 2.33 37.10
CA MET A 1 4.19 2.52 35.87
C MET A 1 5.09 3.17 34.81
N ASP A 2 5.36 2.49 33.69
CA ASP A 2 6.35 2.95 32.70
C ASP A 2 5.79 4.09 31.82
N LEU A 3 6.21 5.32 32.10
CA LEU A 3 5.84 6.53 31.36
C LEU A 3 6.13 6.41 29.85
N LYS A 4 7.15 5.65 29.45
CA LYS A 4 7.44 5.41 28.02
C LYS A 4 6.36 4.56 27.37
N LYS A 5 5.87 3.54 28.07
CA LYS A 5 4.77 2.67 27.59
C LYS A 5 3.46 3.45 27.47
N ILE A 6 3.15 4.32 28.44
CA ILE A 6 1.96 5.19 28.38
C ILE A 6 2.04 6.15 27.19
N ARG A 7 3.17 6.86 27.04
CA ARG A 7 3.37 7.79 25.90
C ARG A 7 3.25 7.08 24.56
N LYS A 8 3.79 5.86 24.45
CA LYS A 8 3.69 5.04 23.24
C LYS A 8 2.24 4.63 22.97
N ASN A 9 1.50 4.20 23.98
CA ASN A 9 0.09 3.84 23.84
C ASN A 9 -0.79 5.03 23.45
N ILE A 10 -0.54 6.21 24.00
CA ILE A 10 -1.21 7.46 23.62
C ILE A 10 -0.88 7.81 22.17
N SER A 11 0.41 7.79 21.79
CA SER A 11 0.84 8.04 20.41
C SER A 11 0.16 7.09 19.43
N TYR A 12 0.08 5.80 19.76
CA TYR A 12 -0.60 4.81 18.94
C TYR A 12 -2.11 5.03 18.87
N PHE A 13 -2.74 5.42 19.99
CA PHE A 13 -4.16 5.76 20.00
C PHE A 13 -4.44 6.98 19.12
N LEU A 14 -3.64 8.04 19.24
CA LEU A 14 -3.76 9.24 18.41
C LEU A 14 -3.53 8.91 16.93
N GLY A 15 -2.54 8.07 16.61
CA GLY A 15 -2.30 7.61 15.25
C GLY A 15 -3.48 6.82 14.67
N TRP A 16 -4.04 5.88 15.44
CA TRP A 16 -5.24 5.14 15.05
C TRP A 16 -6.47 6.04 14.89
N ALA A 17 -6.68 6.99 15.81
CA ALA A 17 -7.79 7.93 15.75
C ALA A 17 -7.68 8.85 14.53
N ALA A 18 -6.47 9.34 14.23
CA ALA A 18 -6.19 10.12 13.03
C ALA A 18 -6.46 9.29 11.76
N LEU A 19 -5.96 8.05 11.68
CA LEU A 19 -6.20 7.16 10.55
C LEU A 19 -7.70 6.91 10.32
N SER A 20 -8.42 6.59 11.39
CA SER A 20 -9.86 6.31 11.34
C SER A 20 -10.64 7.54 10.89
N THR A 21 -10.31 8.72 11.43
CA THR A 21 -10.93 9.99 11.06
C THR A 21 -10.64 10.33 9.59
N CYS A 22 -9.39 10.22 9.16
CA CYS A 22 -9.00 10.40 7.76
C CYS A 22 -9.77 9.44 6.84
N SER A 23 -9.91 8.17 7.23
CA SER A 23 -10.69 7.20 6.45
C SER A 23 -12.14 7.63 6.28
N LEU A 24 -12.79 8.11 7.35
CA LEU A 24 -14.18 8.55 7.32
C LEU A 24 -14.36 9.81 6.46
N ILE A 25 -13.39 10.73 6.51
CA ILE A 25 -13.37 11.92 5.67
C ILE A 25 -13.22 11.51 4.20
N PHE A 26 -12.20 10.73 3.87
CA PHE A 26 -11.97 10.29 2.48
C PHE A 26 -13.15 9.46 1.96
N ALA A 27 -13.79 8.63 2.78
CA ALA A 27 -14.94 7.83 2.37
C ALA A 27 -16.12 8.69 1.86
N ARG A 28 -16.31 9.89 2.44
CA ARG A 28 -17.40 10.84 2.12
C ARG A 28 -16.99 11.98 1.19
N LEU A 29 -15.68 12.21 1.01
CA LEU A 29 -15.18 13.30 0.19
C LEU A 29 -15.49 13.04 -1.30
N PRO A 30 -16.06 14.01 -2.03
CA PRO A 30 -16.26 13.87 -3.47
C PRO A 30 -14.94 13.62 -4.20
N LYS A 31 -14.94 12.71 -5.18
CA LYS A 31 -13.73 12.28 -5.94
C LYS A 31 -12.88 13.46 -6.43
N ARG A 32 -13.52 14.54 -6.89
CA ARG A 32 -12.87 15.76 -7.37
C ARG A 32 -11.93 16.43 -6.36
N PHE A 33 -12.17 16.26 -5.06
CA PHE A 33 -11.36 16.87 -4.01
C PHE A 33 -10.26 15.96 -3.47
N ILE A 34 -10.30 14.65 -3.74
CA ILE A 34 -9.34 13.67 -3.19
C ILE A 34 -7.92 14.02 -3.63
N TYR A 35 -7.72 14.25 -4.93
CA TYR A 35 -6.41 14.58 -5.49
C TYR A 35 -5.91 15.97 -5.04
N GLY A 36 -6.81 16.91 -4.83
CA GLY A 36 -6.49 18.23 -4.26
C GLY A 36 -5.98 18.12 -2.83
N ALA A 37 -6.72 17.41 -1.97
CA ALA A 37 -6.33 17.13 -0.59
C ALA A 37 -5.00 16.37 -0.50
N ALA A 38 -4.82 15.33 -1.33
CA ALA A 38 -3.58 14.56 -1.39
C ALA A 38 -2.37 15.44 -1.76
N ARG A 39 -2.54 16.39 -2.70
CA ARG A 39 -1.47 17.34 -3.08
C ARG A 39 -1.09 18.25 -1.91
N GLN A 40 -2.06 18.76 -1.14
CA GLN A 40 -1.78 19.61 0.02
C GLN A 40 -1.09 18.83 1.14
N ILE A 41 -1.55 17.60 1.42
CA ILE A 41 -0.90 16.70 2.37
C ILE A 41 0.54 16.40 1.94
N ALA A 42 0.76 16.16 0.64
CA ALA A 42 2.10 15.92 0.11
C ALA A 42 3.01 17.14 0.23
N ALA A 43 2.50 18.35 -0.06
CA ALA A 43 3.27 19.58 0.08
C ALA A 43 3.71 19.79 1.54
N LEU A 44 2.78 19.65 2.49
CA LEU A 44 3.09 19.73 3.91
C LEU A 44 4.06 18.62 4.34
N GLY A 45 3.84 17.39 3.89
CA GLY A 45 4.70 16.25 4.15
C GLY A 45 6.11 16.44 3.62
N TYR A 46 6.28 17.01 2.43
CA TYR A 46 7.59 17.30 1.84
C TYR A 46 8.36 18.37 2.63
N LEU A 47 7.66 19.35 3.21
CA LEU A 47 8.26 20.38 4.07
C LEU A 47 8.64 19.83 5.45
N MET A 48 7.80 18.97 6.05
CA MET A 48 7.98 18.50 7.42
C MET A 48 8.83 17.23 7.54
N ALA A 49 8.76 16.31 6.57
CA ALA A 49 9.45 15.01 6.63
C ALA A 49 10.91 15.13 6.13
N LEU A 50 11.68 15.99 6.79
CA LEU A 50 13.04 16.35 6.40
C LEU A 50 13.96 15.12 6.21
N LYS A 51 13.84 14.12 7.09
CA LYS A 51 14.62 12.88 7.01
C LYS A 51 14.27 12.08 5.74
N GLN A 52 12.98 11.87 5.47
CA GLN A 52 12.49 11.12 4.32
C GLN A 52 12.83 11.86 3.01
N ARG A 53 12.69 13.19 3.01
CA ARG A 53 13.10 14.03 1.88
C ARG A 53 14.59 13.89 1.60
N LYS A 54 15.44 13.91 2.63
CA LYS A 54 16.89 13.70 2.48
C LYS A 54 17.20 12.34 1.87
N ILE A 55 16.63 11.26 2.41
CA ILE A 55 16.82 9.89 1.89
C ILE A 55 16.37 9.79 0.42
N ALA A 56 15.24 10.41 0.07
CA ALA A 56 14.74 10.40 -1.30
C ALA A 56 15.71 11.11 -2.26
N LEU A 57 16.23 12.28 -1.86
CA LEU A 57 17.19 13.03 -2.68
C LEU A 57 18.51 12.27 -2.83
N GLU A 58 19.06 11.70 -1.75
CA GLU A 58 20.30 10.90 -1.81
C GLU A 58 20.14 9.66 -2.69
N SER A 59 19.01 8.96 -2.58
CA SER A 59 18.72 7.80 -3.43
C SER A 59 18.60 8.19 -4.91
N LEU A 60 17.95 9.31 -5.20
CA LEU A 60 17.77 9.80 -6.57
C LEU A 60 19.07 10.34 -7.16
N GLU A 61 19.91 11.00 -6.37
CA GLU A 61 21.24 11.44 -6.79
C GLU A 61 22.13 10.24 -7.11
N PHE A 62 22.11 9.21 -6.27
CA PHE A 62 22.84 7.98 -6.52
C PHE A 62 22.37 7.28 -7.81
N ALA A 63 21.06 7.22 -8.03
CA ALA A 63 20.48 6.50 -9.17
C ALA A 63 20.52 7.28 -10.50
N PHE A 64 20.42 8.62 -10.45
CA PHE A 64 20.19 9.46 -11.64
C PHE A 64 21.11 10.68 -11.74
N GLY A 65 22.06 10.88 -10.82
CA GLY A 65 22.92 12.07 -10.79
C GLY A 65 23.80 12.23 -12.03
N ALA A 66 24.09 11.14 -12.75
CA ALA A 66 24.80 11.19 -14.03
C ALA A 66 23.93 11.72 -15.19
N ASP A 67 22.61 11.49 -15.12
CA ASP A 67 21.68 11.72 -16.24
C ASP A 67 20.71 12.89 -16.00
N LYS A 68 20.64 13.41 -14.76
CA LYS A 68 19.63 14.41 -14.35
C LYS A 68 20.26 15.54 -13.58
N SER A 69 19.80 16.75 -13.86
CA SER A 69 20.16 17.92 -13.07
C SER A 69 19.59 17.82 -11.64
N ARG A 70 20.24 18.54 -10.72
CA ARG A 70 19.75 18.69 -9.34
C ARG A 70 18.31 19.21 -9.27
N ALA A 71 17.91 20.08 -10.21
CA ALA A 71 16.54 20.61 -10.27
C ALA A 71 15.51 19.53 -10.63
N GLU A 72 15.85 18.65 -11.57
CA GLU A 72 15.02 17.50 -11.95
C GLU A 72 14.94 16.48 -10.82
N ILE A 73 16.05 16.17 -10.15
CA ILE A 73 16.06 15.28 -8.99
C ILE A 73 15.15 15.80 -7.88
N GLN A 74 15.21 17.11 -7.59
CA GLN A 74 14.29 17.72 -6.62
C GLN A 74 12.83 17.67 -7.06
N LYS A 75 12.57 17.82 -8.37
CA LYS A 75 11.22 17.70 -8.92
C LYS A 75 10.70 16.26 -8.74
N ILE A 76 11.49 15.27 -9.10
CA ILE A 76 11.14 13.84 -8.91
C ILE A 76 10.88 13.56 -7.43
N ALA A 77 11.73 14.05 -6.52
CA ALA A 77 11.51 13.89 -5.09
C ALA A 77 10.17 14.49 -4.63
N ARG A 78 9.82 15.71 -5.06
CA ARG A 78 8.50 16.31 -4.75
C ARG A 78 7.36 15.49 -5.32
N ASP A 79 7.48 15.06 -6.57
CA ASP A 79 6.47 14.28 -7.26
C ASP A 79 6.27 12.92 -6.57
N CYS A 80 7.33 12.27 -6.09
CA CYS A 80 7.23 11.05 -5.29
C CYS A 80 6.36 11.23 -4.05
N PHE A 81 6.51 12.33 -3.30
CA PHE A 81 5.66 12.63 -2.15
C PHE A 81 4.20 12.83 -2.55
N ILE A 82 3.96 13.50 -3.68
CA ILE A 82 2.62 13.66 -4.24
C ILE A 82 2.02 12.31 -4.62
N TYR A 83 2.77 11.45 -5.32
CA TYR A 83 2.31 10.11 -5.70
C TYR A 83 2.02 9.23 -4.49
N MET A 84 2.84 9.28 -3.45
CA MET A 84 2.59 8.54 -2.21
C MET A 84 1.30 9.00 -1.52
N ALA A 85 1.08 10.32 -1.38
CA ALA A 85 -0.13 10.85 -0.76
C ALA A 85 -1.38 10.53 -1.59
N LYS A 86 -1.28 10.63 -2.93
CA LYS A 86 -2.35 10.22 -3.85
C LYS A 86 -2.67 8.75 -3.71
N GLY A 87 -1.65 7.88 -3.77
CA GLY A 87 -1.83 6.44 -3.67
C GLY A 87 -2.48 6.01 -2.35
N ALA A 88 -2.06 6.61 -1.23
CA ALA A 88 -2.70 6.40 0.05
C ALA A 88 -4.17 6.85 0.05
N ALA A 89 -4.47 8.02 -0.49
CA ALA A 89 -5.85 8.53 -0.59
C ALA A 89 -6.73 7.65 -1.49
N GLU A 90 -6.21 7.17 -2.62
CA GLU A 90 -6.90 6.26 -3.52
C GLU A 90 -7.22 4.93 -2.85
N VAL A 91 -6.25 4.32 -2.17
CA VAL A 91 -6.46 3.06 -1.42
C VAL A 91 -7.56 3.26 -0.38
N MET A 92 -7.48 4.32 0.42
CA MET A 92 -8.46 4.60 1.47
C MET A 92 -9.86 4.84 0.90
N PHE A 93 -9.96 5.51 -0.26
CA PHE A 93 -11.22 5.83 -0.92
C PHE A 93 -11.86 4.64 -1.63
N LEU A 94 -11.06 3.85 -2.35
CA LEU A 94 -11.52 2.77 -3.24
C LEU A 94 -11.74 1.44 -2.52
N LEU A 95 -11.06 1.18 -1.40
CA LEU A 95 -11.26 -0.04 -0.61
C LEU A 95 -12.70 -0.22 -0.09
N ASP A 96 -13.45 0.88 0.07
CA ASP A 96 -14.86 0.83 0.45
C ASP A 96 -15.81 0.89 -0.76
N LYS A 97 -15.28 0.87 -2.00
CA LYS A 97 -16.04 1.03 -3.26
C LYS A 97 -15.54 0.02 -4.31
N PRO A 98 -15.76 -1.30 -4.12
CA PRO A 98 -15.19 -2.34 -4.97
C PRO A 98 -15.56 -2.21 -6.46
N ASP A 99 -16.82 -1.86 -6.77
CA ASP A 99 -17.26 -1.68 -8.16
C ASP A 99 -16.55 -0.50 -8.83
N LEU A 100 -16.39 0.60 -8.09
CA LEU A 100 -15.65 1.76 -8.58
C LEU A 100 -14.17 1.40 -8.77
N LEU A 101 -13.55 0.70 -7.84
CA LEU A 101 -12.17 0.21 -7.97
C LEU A 101 -12.01 -0.61 -9.25
N LYS A 102 -12.90 -1.58 -9.46
CA LYS A 102 -12.91 -2.45 -10.65
C LYS A 102 -13.03 -1.65 -11.95
N SER A 103 -13.85 -0.61 -11.98
CA SER A 103 -14.03 0.26 -13.16
C SER A 103 -12.88 1.24 -13.41
N GLN A 104 -12.07 1.55 -12.40
CA GLN A 104 -11.01 2.57 -12.48
C GLN A 104 -9.61 1.99 -12.64
N VAL A 105 -9.43 0.68 -12.42
CA VAL A 105 -8.15 0.01 -12.52
C VAL A 105 -8.24 -1.07 -13.59
N SER A 106 -7.61 -0.82 -14.73
CA SER A 106 -7.42 -1.80 -15.80
C SER A 106 -6.24 -2.72 -15.50
N ILE A 107 -6.27 -3.92 -16.07
CA ILE A 107 -5.15 -4.87 -16.05
C ILE A 107 -4.69 -5.04 -17.49
N GLU A 108 -3.44 -4.70 -17.76
CA GLU A 108 -2.77 -4.99 -19.03
C GLU A 108 -1.96 -6.28 -18.90
N GLY A 109 -1.96 -7.13 -19.94
CA GLY A 109 -1.24 -8.41 -19.91
C GLY A 109 -1.90 -9.48 -19.01
N LYS A 110 -3.22 -9.39 -18.77
CA LYS A 110 -3.96 -10.32 -17.91
C LYS A 110 -3.83 -11.78 -18.36
N GLU A 111 -3.73 -12.01 -19.66
CA GLU A 111 -3.51 -13.30 -20.28
C GLU A 111 -2.22 -13.98 -19.82
N HIS A 112 -1.17 -13.24 -19.51
CA HIS A 112 0.06 -13.83 -18.96
C HIS A 112 -0.18 -14.41 -17.56
N PHE A 113 -0.96 -13.69 -16.75
CA PHE A 113 -1.33 -14.13 -15.41
C PHE A 113 -2.28 -15.34 -15.46
N ASP A 114 -3.29 -15.31 -16.33
CA ASP A 114 -4.21 -16.43 -16.55
C ASP A 114 -3.47 -17.69 -17.04
N ASN A 115 -2.59 -17.54 -18.04
CA ASN A 115 -1.80 -18.65 -18.57
C ASN A 115 -0.82 -19.24 -17.54
N ALA A 116 -0.30 -18.41 -16.63
CA ALA A 116 0.54 -18.90 -15.53
C ALA A 116 -0.28 -19.70 -14.50
N LEU A 117 -1.46 -19.20 -14.10
CA LEU A 117 -2.38 -19.91 -13.21
C LEU A 117 -2.93 -21.21 -13.83
N ALA A 118 -3.15 -21.25 -15.15
CA ALA A 118 -3.61 -22.45 -15.85
C ALA A 118 -2.64 -23.64 -15.72
N ARG A 119 -1.38 -23.40 -15.35
CA ARG A 119 -0.38 -24.46 -15.09
C ARG A 119 -0.57 -25.18 -13.75
N GLY A 120 -1.47 -24.71 -12.88
CA GLY A 120 -1.81 -25.39 -11.63
C GLY A 120 -0.72 -25.33 -10.56
N LYS A 121 0.17 -24.33 -10.60
CA LYS A 121 1.33 -24.19 -9.69
C LYS A 121 1.34 -22.90 -8.87
N GLY A 122 0.29 -22.09 -8.96
CA GLY A 122 0.23 -20.75 -8.40
C GLY A 122 1.11 -19.76 -9.17
N VAL A 123 1.10 -18.50 -8.72
CA VAL A 123 1.88 -17.42 -9.34
C VAL A 123 2.56 -16.58 -8.27
N ILE A 124 3.85 -16.33 -8.43
CA ILE A 124 4.56 -15.33 -7.63
C ILE A 124 4.51 -14.00 -8.38
N LEU A 125 3.91 -13.00 -7.74
CA LEU A 125 3.83 -11.63 -8.22
C LEU A 125 5.03 -10.85 -7.67
N VAL A 126 5.87 -10.31 -8.56
CA VAL A 126 7.05 -9.55 -8.18
C VAL A 126 6.88 -8.10 -8.62
N SER A 127 7.05 -7.17 -7.68
CA SER A 127 7.06 -5.74 -7.98
C SER A 127 8.00 -4.98 -7.05
N ALA A 128 8.36 -3.76 -7.43
CA ALA A 128 8.97 -2.79 -6.54
C ALA A 128 7.90 -2.13 -5.65
N HIS A 129 8.32 -1.34 -4.65
CA HIS A 129 7.44 -0.37 -3.99
C HIS A 129 7.14 0.82 -4.93
N TYR A 130 6.55 0.52 -6.08
CA TYR A 130 6.32 1.44 -7.17
C TYR A 130 4.83 1.46 -7.54
N GLY A 131 4.33 2.65 -7.87
CA GLY A 131 2.92 2.85 -8.14
C GLY A 131 2.03 2.53 -6.94
N ASN A 132 0.80 2.09 -7.23
CA ASN A 132 -0.20 1.77 -6.20
C ASN A 132 -0.43 0.25 -6.13
N PHE A 133 0.63 -0.50 -5.78
CA PHE A 133 0.56 -1.97 -5.67
C PHE A 133 -0.54 -2.50 -4.73
N PRO A 134 -1.00 -1.81 -3.66
CA PRO A 134 -2.16 -2.28 -2.90
C PRO A 134 -3.43 -2.35 -3.75
N LEU A 135 -3.67 -1.38 -4.65
CA LEU A 135 -4.80 -1.42 -5.57
C LEU A 135 -4.67 -2.54 -6.59
N MET A 136 -3.45 -2.89 -7.03
CA MET A 136 -3.21 -4.05 -7.88
C MET A 136 -3.72 -5.33 -7.21
N LEU A 137 -3.36 -5.57 -5.95
CA LEU A 137 -3.85 -6.75 -5.20
C LEU A 137 -5.37 -6.74 -5.04
N CYS A 138 -5.96 -5.58 -4.73
CA CYS A 138 -7.41 -5.45 -4.64
C CYS A 138 -8.08 -5.75 -5.98
N ARG A 139 -7.53 -5.23 -7.07
CA ARG A 139 -8.09 -5.38 -8.40
C ARG A 139 -8.06 -6.83 -8.88
N LEU A 140 -6.96 -7.54 -8.62
CA LEU A 140 -6.84 -8.97 -8.89
C LEU A 140 -7.82 -9.79 -8.05
N SER A 141 -7.94 -9.50 -6.76
CA SER A 141 -8.92 -10.21 -5.93
C SER A 141 -10.38 -9.98 -6.40
N LEU A 142 -10.70 -8.75 -6.83
CA LEU A 142 -12.01 -8.41 -7.43
C LEU A 142 -12.23 -8.99 -8.85
N GLU A 143 -11.21 -9.55 -9.49
CA GLU A 143 -11.38 -10.43 -10.67
C GLU A 143 -11.75 -11.87 -10.28
N GLY A 144 -11.75 -12.21 -9.00
CA GLY A 144 -12.01 -13.56 -8.51
C GLY A 144 -10.74 -14.39 -8.27
N TYR A 145 -9.55 -13.81 -8.42
CA TYR A 145 -8.32 -14.51 -8.10
C TYR A 145 -8.10 -14.58 -6.59
N LYS A 146 -7.57 -15.71 -6.12
CA LYS A 146 -7.11 -15.84 -4.73
C LYS A 146 -5.73 -15.21 -4.61
N VAL A 147 -5.65 -14.08 -3.91
CA VAL A 147 -4.42 -13.28 -3.78
C VAL A 147 -3.98 -13.25 -2.32
N ASN A 148 -2.70 -13.56 -2.11
CA ASN A 148 -2.03 -13.56 -0.83
C ASN A 148 -0.95 -12.48 -0.80
N GLY A 149 -0.86 -11.70 0.27
CA GLY A 149 0.24 -10.76 0.50
C GLY A 149 1.07 -11.13 1.73
N ILE A 150 2.39 -10.94 1.67
CA ILE A 150 3.25 -11.08 2.84
C ILE A 150 3.38 -9.75 3.59
N MET A 151 3.14 -9.75 4.90
CA MET A 151 3.28 -8.52 5.71
C MET A 151 3.86 -8.73 7.10
N ARG A 152 4.31 -7.64 7.72
CA ARG A 152 4.67 -7.60 9.13
C ARG A 152 3.46 -7.18 9.96
N HIS A 153 3.37 -7.72 11.17
CA HIS A 153 2.45 -7.18 12.17
C HIS A 153 2.66 -5.69 12.35
N MET A 154 1.56 -4.96 12.38
CA MET A 154 1.61 -3.55 12.74
C MET A 154 1.93 -3.42 14.23
N ARG A 155 2.58 -2.31 14.60
CA ARG A 155 2.98 -2.08 15.99
C ARG A 155 1.81 -1.80 16.93
N ASP A 156 0.65 -1.42 16.38
CA ASP A 156 -0.57 -1.10 17.10
C ASP A 156 -1.71 -1.99 16.58
N VAL A 157 -2.35 -2.71 17.50
CA VAL A 157 -3.39 -3.71 17.19
C VAL A 157 -4.63 -3.06 16.56
N ARG A 158 -5.00 -1.85 16.99
CA ARG A 158 -6.18 -1.15 16.45
C ARG A 158 -5.98 -0.77 14.99
N THR A 159 -4.77 -0.34 14.66
CA THR A 159 -4.36 -0.04 13.29
C THR A 159 -4.33 -1.32 12.45
N GLU A 160 -3.81 -2.44 13.00
CA GLU A 160 -3.84 -3.75 12.34
C GLU A 160 -5.28 -4.17 12.01
N GLU A 161 -6.17 -4.18 13.01
CA GLU A 161 -7.58 -4.54 12.86
C GLU A 161 -8.31 -3.66 11.84
N PHE A 162 -8.03 -2.36 11.84
CA PHE A 162 -8.59 -1.42 10.87
C PHE A 162 -8.30 -1.87 9.43
N PHE A 163 -7.04 -2.21 9.13
CA PHE A 163 -6.67 -2.63 7.79
C PHE A 163 -7.09 -4.07 7.48
N VAL A 164 -7.11 -4.98 8.46
CA VAL A 164 -7.65 -6.34 8.28
C VAL A 164 -9.11 -6.27 7.84
N LYS A 165 -9.95 -5.46 8.51
CA LYS A 165 -11.35 -5.27 8.13
C LYS A 165 -11.49 -4.78 6.69
N LYS A 166 -10.68 -3.80 6.28
CA LYS A 166 -10.71 -3.29 4.90
C LYS A 166 -10.25 -4.31 3.86
N ARG A 167 -9.21 -5.10 4.15
CA ARG A 167 -8.70 -6.13 3.22
C ARG A 167 -9.64 -7.31 3.08
N ASN A 168 -10.30 -7.71 4.16
CA ASN A 168 -11.29 -8.79 4.12
C ASN A 168 -12.47 -8.44 3.21
N LYS A 169 -12.86 -7.16 3.11
CA LYS A 169 -13.91 -6.71 2.17
C LYS A 169 -13.55 -6.95 0.70
N VAL A 170 -12.26 -6.93 0.38
CA VAL A 170 -11.75 -7.10 -0.98
C VAL A 170 -11.09 -8.47 -1.18
N GLY A 171 -11.31 -9.43 -0.27
CA GLY A 171 -10.89 -10.83 -0.44
C GLY A 171 -9.38 -11.07 -0.49
N ILE A 172 -8.55 -10.17 0.06
CA ILE A 172 -7.09 -10.37 0.11
C ILE A 172 -6.73 -11.14 1.39
N LYS A 173 -6.02 -12.26 1.22
CA LYS A 173 -5.48 -13.03 2.35
C LYS A 173 -4.08 -12.51 2.71
N MET A 174 -3.78 -12.44 4.01
CA MET A 174 -2.47 -12.02 4.50
C MET A 174 -1.71 -13.19 5.10
N ILE A 175 -0.43 -13.27 4.77
CA ILE A 175 0.55 -14.17 5.39
C ILE A 175 1.50 -13.31 6.21
N TYR A 176 1.62 -13.61 7.51
CA TYR A 176 2.52 -12.84 8.36
C TYR A 176 3.96 -13.33 8.22
N SER A 177 4.87 -12.38 7.99
CA SER A 177 6.32 -12.61 7.82
C SER A 177 7.02 -13.15 9.08
N GLN A 178 6.32 -13.20 10.21
CA GLN A 178 6.82 -13.75 11.48
C GLN A 178 5.74 -14.63 12.12
N PRO A 179 6.11 -15.83 12.64
CA PRO A 179 7.44 -16.43 12.58
C PRO A 179 7.80 -16.88 11.15
N ARG A 180 9.08 -16.75 10.77
CA ARG A 180 9.53 -16.99 9.38
C ARG A 180 9.16 -18.36 8.82
N LYS A 181 9.24 -19.42 9.64
CA LYS A 181 8.86 -20.78 9.22
C LYS A 181 7.38 -20.84 8.80
N ALA A 182 6.48 -20.28 9.60
CA ALA A 182 5.06 -20.23 9.27
C ALA A 182 4.81 -19.43 7.99
N CYS A 183 5.48 -18.28 7.82
CA CYS A 183 5.40 -17.50 6.59
C CYS A 183 5.74 -18.33 5.35
N VAL A 184 6.84 -19.09 5.40
CA VAL A 184 7.30 -19.93 4.28
C VAL A 184 6.33 -21.08 4.04
N ASP A 185 5.90 -21.78 5.10
CA ASP A 185 4.98 -22.91 5.01
C ASP A 185 3.63 -22.48 4.39
N GLU A 186 3.08 -21.34 4.82
CA GLU A 186 1.84 -20.75 4.29
C GLU A 186 2.00 -20.26 2.85
N SER A 187 3.15 -19.65 2.51
CA SER A 187 3.45 -19.19 1.15
C SER A 187 3.51 -20.35 0.17
N ILE A 188 4.20 -21.44 0.55
CA ILE A 188 4.28 -22.66 -0.26
C ILE A 188 2.89 -23.30 -0.40
N ARG A 189 2.09 -23.31 0.67
CA ARG A 189 0.72 -23.83 0.61
C ARG A 189 -0.14 -23.04 -0.38
N ALA A 190 -0.13 -21.70 -0.30
CA ALA A 190 -0.88 -20.85 -1.22
C ALA A 190 -0.51 -21.14 -2.68
N LEU A 191 0.79 -21.27 -3.00
CA LEU A 191 1.23 -21.61 -4.36
C LEU A 191 0.76 -23.02 -4.79
N ARG A 192 0.85 -24.02 -3.91
CA ARG A 192 0.34 -25.38 -4.18
C ARG A 192 -1.17 -25.43 -4.41
N ASP A 193 -1.91 -24.54 -3.76
CA ASP A 193 -3.36 -24.39 -3.91
C ASP A 193 -3.75 -23.55 -5.16
N ASN A 194 -2.77 -23.31 -6.05
CA ASN A 194 -2.88 -22.52 -7.28
C ASN A 194 -3.33 -21.06 -7.04
N GLU A 195 -2.88 -20.46 -5.94
CA GLU A 195 -3.14 -19.06 -5.58
C GLU A 195 -1.99 -18.13 -6.00
N ALA A 196 -2.26 -16.84 -6.05
CA ALA A 196 -1.24 -15.81 -6.27
C ALA A 196 -0.62 -15.35 -4.95
N LEU A 197 0.70 -15.16 -4.94
CA LEU A 197 1.47 -14.69 -3.79
C LEU A 197 2.28 -13.45 -4.17
N PHE A 198 2.13 -12.37 -3.40
CA PHE A 198 2.88 -11.12 -3.51
C PHE A 198 3.72 -10.85 -2.26
#